data_AF-A0A2D7PLP0-F1
#
_entry.id   AF-A0A2D7PLP0-F1
#
_cell.length_a   1.000
_cell.length_b   1.000
_cell.length_c   1.000
_cell.angle_alpha   90.00
_cell.angle_beta   90.00
_cell.angle_gamma   90.00
#
_symmetry.space_group_name_H-M   'P 1'
#
loop_
_entity.id
_entity.type
_entity.pdbx_description
1 polymer ?
#
loop_
_entity_poly.entity_id
_entity_poly.type
_entity_poly.pdbx_seq_one_letter_code
_entity_poly.pdbx_strand_id
1 'polypeptide(L)'
;MQSDLGRQDSYHATLDLSDPKTFVGGVPHETFRWLREHDPVHWQPEKGVSGMPPGPGYWALTRHADVAFVSKNPEIFSSEIGTSVMVELPEKDLANMQKQMIHMDPPRHTALRKLMNPHFKPGAVRGT
;
A
#
# COMPACT_ATOMS: atom_id res chain seq x y z
N MET A 1 -7.64 -25.80 26.08
CA MET A 1 -6.92 -24.51 26.13
C MET A 1 -5.92 -24.35 24.96
N GLN A 2 -5.24 -25.40 24.49
CA GLN A 2 -4.35 -25.35 23.29
C GLN A 2 -5.08 -25.23 21.94
N SER A 3 -6.38 -25.56 21.87
CA SER A 3 -7.17 -25.56 20.62
C SER A 3 -7.60 -24.16 20.13
N ASP A 4 -7.70 -23.18 21.03
CA ASP A 4 -8.14 -21.82 20.67
C ASP A 4 -6.99 -20.95 20.14
N LEU A 5 -5.77 -21.18 20.61
CA LEU A 5 -4.56 -20.46 20.16
C LEU A 5 -4.26 -20.74 18.68
N GLY A 6 -4.26 -22.01 18.27
CA GLY A 6 -4.06 -22.36 16.86
C GLY A 6 -5.15 -21.82 15.93
N ARG A 7 -6.38 -21.65 16.45
CA ARG A 7 -7.49 -21.04 15.70
C ARG A 7 -7.33 -19.53 15.56
N GLN A 8 -6.89 -18.84 16.60
CA GLN A 8 -6.62 -17.39 16.59
C GLN A 8 -5.42 -17.04 15.71
N ASP A 9 -4.35 -17.83 15.77
CA ASP A 9 -3.18 -17.67 14.90
C ASP A 9 -3.57 -17.81 13.42
N SER A 10 -4.39 -18.83 13.10
CA SER A 10 -4.89 -19.01 11.73
C SER A 10 -5.83 -17.89 11.27
N TYR A 11 -6.57 -17.26 12.18
CA TYR A 11 -7.49 -16.17 11.84
C TYR A 11 -6.73 -14.92 11.40
N HIS A 12 -5.70 -14.51 12.15
CA HIS A 12 -4.93 -13.31 11.82
C HIS A 12 -4.14 -13.48 10.53
N ALA A 13 -3.60 -14.68 10.28
CA ALA A 13 -2.87 -15.00 9.05
C ALA A 13 -3.75 -15.12 7.80
N THR A 14 -5.07 -15.30 7.94
CA THR A 14 -5.98 -15.52 6.80
C THR A 14 -6.91 -14.34 6.52
N LEU A 15 -6.86 -13.30 7.36
CA LEU A 15 -7.67 -12.11 7.19
C LEU A 15 -7.20 -11.33 5.96
N ASP A 16 -8.13 -11.05 5.06
CA ASP A 16 -7.86 -10.34 3.81
C ASP A 16 -7.77 -8.83 4.07
N LEU A 17 -6.57 -8.27 3.89
CA LEU A 17 -6.30 -6.86 4.14
C LEU A 17 -6.69 -5.96 2.95
N SER A 18 -7.07 -6.52 1.79
CA SER A 18 -7.56 -5.74 0.65
C SER A 18 -9.09 -5.68 0.57
N ASP A 19 -9.82 -6.57 1.25
CA ASP A 19 -11.29 -6.53 1.31
C ASP A 19 -11.76 -5.36 2.22
N PRO A 20 -12.51 -4.37 1.69
CA PRO A 20 -13.08 -3.29 2.49
C PRO A 20 -13.97 -3.79 3.65
N LYS A 21 -14.57 -4.98 3.54
CA LYS A 21 -15.39 -5.59 4.60
C LYS A 21 -14.59 -5.83 5.88
N THR A 22 -13.29 -6.08 5.77
CA THR A 22 -12.38 -6.23 6.91
C THR A 22 -12.35 -4.99 7.81
N PHE A 23 -12.65 -3.82 7.25
CA PHE A 23 -12.55 -2.53 7.94
C PHE A 23 -13.90 -1.96 8.39
N VAL A 24 -15.02 -2.64 8.15
CA VAL A 24 -16.38 -2.17 8.53
C VAL A 24 -16.50 -1.95 10.03
N GLY A 25 -15.85 -2.79 10.84
CA GLY A 25 -15.79 -2.66 12.29
C GLY A 25 -14.70 -1.71 12.81
N GLY A 26 -14.00 -0.99 11.92
CA GLY A 26 -12.80 -0.22 12.21
C GLY A 26 -11.52 -0.96 11.81
N VAL A 27 -10.37 -0.38 12.14
CA VAL A 27 -9.06 -0.95 11.81
C VAL A 27 -8.83 -2.24 12.62
N PRO A 28 -8.46 -3.38 11.99
CA PRO A 28 -8.21 -4.64 12.68
C PRO A 28 -6.85 -4.62 13.40
N HIS A 29 -6.74 -3.82 14.45
CA HIS A 29 -5.48 -3.58 15.17
C HIS A 29 -4.84 -4.86 15.73
N GLU A 30 -5.65 -5.83 16.17
CA GLU A 30 -5.18 -7.13 16.67
C GLU A 30 -4.50 -7.95 15.57
N THR A 31 -5.08 -8.00 14.37
CA THR A 31 -4.44 -8.64 13.21
C THR A 31 -3.13 -7.97 12.85
N PHE A 32 -3.11 -6.64 12.79
CA PHE A 32 -1.86 -5.92 12.53
C PHE A 32 -0.82 -6.13 13.64
N ARG A 33 -1.23 -6.30 14.90
CA ARG A 33 -0.31 -6.64 16.00
C ARG A 33 0.28 -8.03 15.80
N TRP A 34 -0.57 -9.01 15.54
CA TRP A 34 -0.15 -10.39 15.31
C TRP A 34 0.80 -10.50 14.13
N LEU A 35 0.49 -9.88 12.97
CA LEU A 35 1.36 -9.87 11.80
C LEU A 35 2.72 -9.24 12.10
N ARG A 36 2.76 -8.10 12.79
CA ARG A 36 4.04 -7.48 13.18
C ARG A 36 4.92 -8.40 14.02
N GLU A 37 4.33 -9.22 14.88
CA GLU A 37 5.05 -10.11 15.79
C GLU A 37 5.49 -11.41 15.11
N HIS A 38 4.65 -12.00 14.26
CA HIS A 38 4.82 -13.36 13.76
C HIS A 38 5.16 -13.45 12.27
N ASP A 39 4.60 -12.57 11.43
CA ASP A 39 4.77 -12.59 9.98
C ASP A 39 4.71 -11.16 9.39
N PRO A 40 5.77 -10.36 9.58
CA PRO A 40 5.71 -8.91 9.33
C PRO A 40 5.74 -8.53 7.84
N VAL A 41 6.18 -9.46 7.00
CA VAL A 41 6.24 -9.37 5.53
C VAL A 41 5.41 -10.53 4.98
N HIS A 42 4.10 -10.34 4.99
CA HIS A 42 3.13 -11.40 4.77
C HIS A 42 2.62 -11.41 3.33
N TRP A 43 2.60 -12.56 2.67
CA TRP A 43 2.02 -12.70 1.34
C TRP A 43 0.49 -12.78 1.41
N GLN A 44 -0.20 -11.85 0.74
CA GLN A 44 -1.65 -11.82 0.61
C GLN A 44 -2.08 -12.21 -0.81
N PRO A 45 -2.87 -13.29 -0.98
CA PRO A 45 -3.52 -13.53 -2.25
C PRO A 45 -4.56 -12.43 -2.51
N GLU A 46 -4.53 -11.82 -3.70
CA GLU A 46 -5.48 -10.78 -4.06
C GLU A 46 -6.77 -11.41 -4.58
N LYS A 47 -7.76 -11.52 -3.71
CA LYS A 47 -9.09 -12.01 -4.09
C LYS A 47 -9.80 -10.92 -4.89
N GLY A 48 -10.69 -11.33 -5.79
CA GLY A 48 -11.51 -10.37 -6.53
C GLY A 48 -12.41 -9.60 -5.57
N VAL A 49 -12.28 -8.26 -5.55
CA VAL A 49 -13.05 -7.37 -4.68
C VAL A 49 -14.00 -6.53 -5.54
N SER A 50 -15.25 -6.38 -5.10
CA SER A 50 -16.23 -5.44 -5.70
C SER A 50 -16.44 -5.61 -7.22
N GLY A 51 -16.42 -6.85 -7.71
CA GLY A 51 -16.62 -7.17 -9.13
C GLY A 51 -15.35 -7.10 -9.99
N MET A 52 -14.19 -6.77 -9.40
CA MET A 52 -12.90 -6.91 -10.05
C MET A 52 -12.40 -8.37 -10.02
N PRO A 53 -11.68 -8.82 -11.06
CA PRO A 53 -11.04 -10.13 -11.05
C PRO A 53 -9.99 -10.21 -9.93
N PRO A 54 -9.66 -11.42 -9.45
CA PRO A 54 -8.48 -11.64 -8.60
C PRO A 54 -7.22 -11.13 -9.30
N GLY A 55 -6.33 -10.51 -8.53
CA GLY A 55 -5.02 -10.07 -9.00
C GLY A 55 -3.91 -11.07 -8.64
N PRO A 56 -2.64 -10.72 -8.91
CA PRO A 56 -1.48 -11.58 -8.68
C PRO A 56 -1.15 -11.77 -7.20
N GLY A 57 -1.74 -10.98 -6.29
CA GLY A 57 -1.36 -10.94 -4.88
C GLY A 57 -0.33 -9.86 -4.58
N TYR A 58 -0.09 -9.61 -3.29
CA TYR A 58 0.82 -8.57 -2.83
C TYR A 58 1.49 -8.94 -1.50
N TRP A 59 2.59 -8.24 -1.19
CA TRP A 59 3.26 -8.33 0.10
C TRP A 59 2.71 -7.26 1.05
N ALA A 60 2.11 -7.69 2.17
CA ALA A 60 1.67 -6.81 3.25
C ALA A 60 2.82 -6.53 4.22
N LEU A 61 3.32 -5.30 4.20
CA LEU A 61 4.36 -4.82 5.11
C LEU A 61 3.71 -4.19 6.34
N THR A 62 3.92 -4.78 7.52
CA THR A 62 3.21 -4.36 8.73
C THR A 62 4.08 -3.63 9.75
N ARG A 63 5.41 -3.66 9.60
CA ARG A 63 6.34 -2.90 10.42
C ARG A 63 6.70 -1.58 9.75
N HIS A 64 6.80 -0.52 10.56
CA HIS A 64 7.21 0.81 10.12
C HIS A 64 8.57 0.80 9.39
N ALA A 65 9.53 0.00 9.86
CA ALA A 65 10.85 -0.07 9.26
C ALA A 65 10.81 -0.57 7.80
N ASP A 66 9.99 -1.58 7.51
CA ASP A 66 9.86 -2.17 6.18
C ASP A 66 9.16 -1.19 5.22
N VAL A 67 8.08 -0.54 5.69
CA VAL A 67 7.39 0.51 4.93
C VAL A 67 8.33 1.68 4.62
N ALA A 68 9.11 2.12 5.61
CA ALA A 68 10.06 3.21 5.46
C ALA A 68 11.22 2.82 4.52
N PHE A 69 11.65 1.56 4.52
CA PHE A 69 12.64 1.04 3.58
C PHE A 69 12.10 1.11 2.16
N VAL A 70 10.94 0.51 1.88
CA VAL A 70 10.32 0.55 0.54
C VAL A 70 10.14 1.98 0.05
N SER A 71 9.61 2.86 0.91
CA SER A 71 9.34 4.26 0.56
C SER A 71 10.59 5.08 0.21
N LYS A 72 11.78 4.65 0.65
CA LYS A 72 13.04 5.38 0.46
C LYS A 72 13.91 4.85 -0.68
N ASN A 73 13.59 3.69 -1.25
CA ASN A 73 14.37 3.04 -2.30
C ASN A 73 13.54 2.92 -3.61
N PRO A 74 13.15 4.05 -4.24
CA PRO A 74 12.31 4.05 -5.45
C PRO A 74 12.97 3.39 -6.66
N GLU A 75 14.29 3.23 -6.66
CA GLU A 75 15.04 2.49 -7.66
C GLU A 75 14.83 0.96 -7.58
N ILE A 76 14.33 0.48 -6.44
CA ILE A 76 13.95 -0.92 -6.21
C ILE A 76 12.42 -1.06 -6.25
N PHE A 77 11.70 -0.10 -5.66
CA PHE A 77 10.24 -0.13 -5.52
C PHE A 77 9.58 1.02 -6.30
N SER A 78 9.19 0.71 -7.53
CA SER A 78 8.56 1.65 -8.46
C SER A 78 7.17 2.07 -8.01
N SER A 79 6.84 3.36 -8.15
CA SER A 79 5.47 3.88 -8.06
C SER A 79 4.80 4.01 -9.44
N GLU A 80 5.56 3.83 -10.53
CA GLU A 80 5.10 3.94 -11.92
C GLU A 80 4.63 2.58 -12.48
N ILE A 81 5.33 1.49 -12.16
CA ILE A 81 4.95 0.12 -12.54
C ILE A 81 3.76 -0.31 -11.69
N GLY A 82 2.62 -0.61 -12.32
CA GLY A 82 1.39 -1.04 -11.63
C GLY A 82 0.67 0.06 -10.85
N THR A 83 1.29 1.24 -10.68
CA THR A 83 0.84 2.37 -9.83
C THR A 83 0.82 2.04 -8.33
N SER A 84 0.41 3.02 -7.51
CA SER A 84 0.20 2.83 -6.07
C SER A 84 -1.24 2.42 -5.74
N VAL A 85 -2.04 2.05 -6.75
CA VAL A 85 -3.41 1.53 -6.58
C VAL A 85 -3.33 0.02 -6.64
N MET A 86 -4.06 -0.68 -5.76
CA MET A 86 -4.00 -2.15 -5.72
C MET A 86 -4.67 -2.82 -6.92
N VAL A 87 -5.59 -2.13 -7.59
CA VAL A 87 -6.35 -2.69 -8.72
C VAL A 87 -5.50 -2.64 -9.99
N GLU A 88 -5.42 -3.76 -10.72
CA GLU A 88 -4.86 -3.79 -12.06
C GLU A 88 -5.73 -2.98 -13.04
N LEU A 89 -5.11 -1.99 -13.69
CA LEU A 89 -5.77 -1.09 -14.61
C LEU A 89 -5.52 -1.50 -16.06
N PRO A 90 -6.52 -1.34 -16.96
CA PRO A 90 -6.27 -1.40 -18.39
C PRO A 90 -5.15 -0.45 -18.81
N GLU A 91 -4.37 -0.82 -19.82
CA GLU A 91 -3.16 -0.09 -20.24
C GLU A 91 -3.41 1.41 -20.48
N LYS A 92 -4.55 1.75 -21.10
CA LYS A 92 -4.92 3.15 -21.35
C LYS A 92 -5.11 3.95 -20.05
N ASP A 93 -5.72 3.34 -19.04
CA ASP A 93 -5.99 3.98 -17.76
C ASP A 93 -4.72 4.06 -16.93
N LEU A 94 -3.89 3.01 -16.95
CA LEU A 94 -2.54 2.99 -16.38
C LEU A 94 -1.68 4.13 -16.93
N ALA A 95 -1.63 4.30 -18.25
CA ALA A 95 -0.87 5.36 -18.90
C ALA A 95 -1.34 6.78 -18.51
N ASN A 96 -2.61 6.94 -18.14
CA ASN A 96 -3.12 8.20 -17.62
C ASN A 96 -2.75 8.41 -16.14
N MET A 97 -2.78 7.36 -15.32
CA MET A 97 -2.33 7.43 -13.92
C MET A 97 -0.85 7.79 -13.82
N GLN A 98 0.01 7.21 -14.66
CA GLN A 98 1.46 7.49 -14.71
C GLN A 98 1.81 8.94 -15.10
N LYS A 99 0.82 9.77 -15.48
CA LYS A 99 0.97 11.22 -15.69
C LYS A 99 0.74 12.03 -14.41
N GLN A 100 0.25 11.42 -13.34
CA GLN A 100 0.06 12.05 -12.04
C GLN A 100 1.33 11.88 -11.20
N MET A 101 1.76 12.94 -10.51
CA MET A 101 3.04 12.94 -9.77
C MET A 101 3.17 11.79 -8.75
N ILE A 102 2.06 11.34 -8.16
CA ILE A 102 2.05 10.24 -7.18
C ILE A 102 2.37 8.86 -7.80
N HIS A 103 2.26 8.71 -9.12
CA HIS A 103 2.52 7.46 -9.85
C HIS A 103 3.70 7.58 -10.81
N MET A 104 4.69 8.42 -10.47
CA MET A 104 5.90 8.62 -11.27
C MET A 104 7.13 8.19 -10.49
N ASP A 105 8.12 7.67 -11.22
CA ASP A 105 9.46 7.46 -10.69
C ASP A 105 10.43 8.61 -11.05
N PRO A 106 11.58 8.71 -10.37
CA PRO A 106 12.69 9.50 -10.83
C PRO A 106 13.14 9.09 -12.26
N PRO A 107 13.61 10.03 -13.10
CA PRO A 107 13.87 11.44 -12.80
C PRO A 107 12.65 12.36 -12.95
N ARG A 108 11.55 11.91 -13.57
CA ARG A 108 10.37 12.74 -13.86
C ARG A 108 9.69 13.23 -12.57
N HIS A 109 9.47 12.32 -11.61
CA HIS A 109 8.94 12.68 -10.29
C HIS A 109 9.79 13.76 -9.61
N THR A 110 11.12 13.58 -9.59
CA THR A 110 12.05 14.51 -8.95
C THR A 110 11.98 15.91 -9.56
N ALA A 111 11.93 16.00 -10.90
CA ALA A 111 11.82 17.26 -11.61
C ALA A 111 10.49 17.98 -11.29
N LEU A 112 9.37 17.25 -11.35
CA LEU A 112 8.04 17.82 -11.07
C LEU A 112 7.89 18.25 -9.61
N ARG A 113 8.34 17.41 -8.66
CA ARG A 113 8.32 17.75 -7.22
C ARG A 113 9.15 18.99 -6.93
N LYS A 114 10.33 19.13 -7.57
CA LYS A 114 11.17 20.34 -7.43
C LYS A 114 10.46 21.60 -7.89
N LEU A 115 9.69 21.53 -8.98
CA LEU A 115 8.88 22.64 -9.48
C LEU A 115 7.72 23.00 -8.54
N MET A 116 7.10 22.00 -7.91
CA MET A 116 5.95 22.19 -7.02
C MET A 116 6.31 22.68 -5.62
N ASN A 117 7.42 22.21 -5.05
CA ASN A 117 7.84 22.48 -3.67
C ASN A 117 7.75 23.96 -3.21
N PRO A 118 8.08 24.98 -4.02
CA PRO A 118 7.96 26.38 -3.60
C PRO A 118 6.56 26.77 -3.11
N HIS A 119 5.51 26.22 -3.70
CA HIS A 119 4.12 26.53 -3.36
C HIS A 119 3.67 25.90 -2.02
N PHE A 120 4.43 24.93 -1.51
CA PHE A 120 4.17 24.26 -0.24
C PHE A 120 5.11 24.70 0.89
N LYS A 121 5.92 25.75 0.66
CA LYS A 121 6.75 26.33 1.72
C LYS A 121 5.87 27.05 2.76
N PRO A 122 6.30 27.11 4.03
CA PRO A 122 5.50 27.73 5.10
C PRO A 122 5.02 29.16 4.79
N GLY A 123 5.81 29.96 4.07
CA GLY A 123 5.40 31.31 3.64
C GLY A 123 4.26 31.32 2.63
N ALA A 124 4.28 30.41 1.64
CA ALA A 124 3.23 30.29 0.64
C ALA A 124 1.90 29.79 1.26
N VAL A 125 1.97 28.87 2.22
CA VAL A 125 0.78 28.31 2.89
C VAL A 125 0.11 29.32 3.82
N ARG A 126 0.89 30.19 4.49
CA ARG A 126 0.35 31.18 5.43
C ARG A 126 -0.46 32.31 4.77
N GLY A 127 -0.33 32.50 3.45
CA GLY A 127 -1.06 33.55 2.73
C GLY A 127 -0.78 34.95 3.28
N THR A 128 0.48 35.37 3.27
CA THR A 128 0.86 36.76 3.58
C THR A 128 0.49 37.71 2.47
#